data_AF-A0A415GND4-F1
#
_entry.id   AF-A0A415GND4-F1
#
_cell.length_a   1.000
_cell.length_b   1.000
_cell.length_c   1.000
_cell.angle_alpha   90.00
_cell.angle_beta   90.00
_cell.angle_gamma   90.00
#
_symmetry.space_group_name_H-M   'P 1'
#
loop_
_entity.id
_entity.type
_entity.pdbx_description
1 polymer ?
#
loop_
_entity_poly.entity_id
_entity_poly.type
_entity_poly.pdbx_seq_one_letter_code
_entity_poly.pdbx_strand_id
1 'polypeptide(L)'
;MKKVFFMLALALTSTAAMAQSTRIIKGAVVDKNGNPLPGATVEATNGAESTTVDADGTFSLEVSRWLNTATARYAGMRKKTLEVQDGDMVFRLSPKYEMDWFLNVVSGVVTMERYARNTNVPNTTYSLGLMGGFLGKNWGGYTKLLWTPNSSFASEPAVPTVTIGATKRVFSFMHAYAGAGYGKVNVVYGETLKIPSSDEELSYYDSWNKDAMAFDLGAIFRVKKHISANVGISWVTDFDQANYYFSAGVGYVF
;
A
#
# COMPACT_ATOMS: atom_id res chain seq x y z
N MET A 1 -35.22 28.85 -68.47
CA MET A 1 -33.80 28.54 -68.18
C MET A 1 -33.28 29.17 -66.88
N LYS A 2 -33.55 30.46 -66.59
CA LYS A 2 -33.08 31.14 -65.35
C LYS A 2 -33.55 30.49 -64.03
N LYS A 3 -34.77 29.93 -63.97
CA LYS A 3 -35.34 29.29 -62.77
C LYS A 3 -34.68 27.94 -62.42
N VAL A 4 -34.21 27.20 -63.43
CA VAL A 4 -33.52 25.91 -63.24
C VAL A 4 -32.11 26.14 -62.70
N PHE A 5 -31.42 27.16 -63.21
CA PHE A 5 -30.12 27.58 -62.69
C PHE A 5 -30.19 28.02 -61.22
N PHE A 6 -31.27 28.71 -60.82
CA PHE A 6 -31.46 29.14 -59.44
C PHE A 6 -31.77 27.98 -58.49
N MET A 7 -32.56 26.99 -58.91
CA MET A 7 -32.79 25.77 -58.12
C MET A 7 -31.52 24.92 -57.97
N LEU A 8 -30.72 24.79 -59.02
CA LEU A 8 -29.46 24.06 -58.97
C LEU A 8 -28.45 24.77 -58.04
N ALA A 9 -28.38 26.10 -58.08
CA ALA A 9 -27.57 26.88 -57.15
C ALA A 9 -28.03 26.70 -55.68
N LEU A 10 -29.33 26.67 -55.42
CA LEU A 10 -29.86 26.46 -54.07
C LEU A 10 -29.59 25.04 -53.53
N ALA A 11 -29.67 24.04 -54.41
CA ALA A 11 -29.32 22.64 -54.08
C ALA A 11 -27.81 22.44 -53.86
N LEU A 12 -26.97 23.23 -54.52
CA LEU A 12 -25.51 23.24 -54.30
C LEU A 12 -25.14 23.96 -53.00
N THR A 13 -25.94 24.93 -52.53
CA THR A 13 -25.71 25.59 -51.23
C THR A 13 -26.17 24.74 -50.02
N SER A 14 -27.15 23.86 -50.18
CA SER A 14 -27.61 22.99 -49.09
C SER A 14 -26.64 21.85 -48.78
N THR A 15 -25.85 21.38 -49.77
CA THR A 15 -24.77 20.41 -49.54
C THR A 15 -23.55 21.03 -48.88
N ALA A 16 -23.27 22.31 -49.11
CA ALA A 16 -22.19 23.03 -48.43
C ALA A 16 -22.45 23.21 -46.91
N ALA A 17 -23.71 23.35 -46.50
CA ALA A 17 -24.08 23.44 -45.08
C ALA A 17 -23.89 22.13 -44.30
N MET A 18 -23.93 20.98 -44.98
CA MET A 18 -23.69 19.66 -44.36
C MET A 18 -22.21 19.37 -44.10
N ALA A 19 -21.30 20.12 -44.72
CA ALA A 19 -19.84 19.96 -44.57
C ALA A 19 -19.29 20.52 -43.24
N GLN A 20 -20.08 21.29 -42.48
CA GLN A 20 -19.66 21.88 -41.20
C GLN A 20 -20.14 21.04 -39.99
N SER A 21 -19.97 19.72 -40.08
CA SER A 21 -20.43 18.76 -39.08
C SER A 21 -19.41 18.46 -37.98
N THR A 22 -18.21 19.04 -38.07
CA THR A 22 -17.11 18.82 -37.11
C THR A 22 -16.83 20.07 -36.28
N ARG A 23 -16.23 19.86 -35.10
CA ARG A 23 -15.68 20.89 -34.21
C ARG A 23 -14.28 20.47 -33.77
N ILE A 24 -13.41 21.45 -33.54
CA ILE A 24 -12.07 21.20 -33.02
C ILE A 24 -12.10 21.39 -31.51
N ILE A 25 -11.68 20.36 -30.77
CA ILE A 25 -11.45 20.41 -29.34
C ILE A 25 -9.95 20.65 -29.13
N LYS A 26 -9.61 21.62 -28.29
CA LYS A 26 -8.23 21.89 -27.87
C LYS A 26 -8.10 21.72 -26.36
N GLY A 27 -6.89 21.50 -25.90
CA GLY A 27 -6.65 21.33 -24.48
C GLY A 27 -5.28 20.82 -24.13
N ALA A 28 -5.15 20.36 -22.87
CA ALA A 28 -3.93 19.75 -22.36
C ALA A 28 -4.22 18.49 -21.53
N VAL A 29 -3.27 17.56 -21.53
CA VAL A 29 -3.27 16.37 -20.68
C VAL A 29 -2.11 16.47 -19.70
N VAL A 30 -2.44 16.44 -18.41
CA VAL A 30 -1.47 16.64 -17.33
C VAL A 30 -1.65 15.60 -16.21
N ASP A 31 -0.61 15.43 -15.39
CA ASP A 31 -0.67 14.60 -14.20
C ASP A 31 -1.38 15.31 -13.01
N LYS A 32 -1.37 14.68 -11.84
CA LYS A 32 -1.96 15.26 -10.62
C LYS A 32 -1.25 16.52 -10.12
N ASN A 33 0.02 16.71 -10.48
CA ASN A 33 0.86 17.83 -10.09
C ASN A 33 0.84 18.96 -11.14
N GLY A 34 0.18 18.74 -12.29
CA GLY A 34 0.13 19.68 -13.39
C GLY A 34 1.25 19.53 -14.42
N ASN A 35 2.08 18.49 -14.32
CA ASN A 35 3.11 18.22 -15.33
C ASN A 35 2.46 17.70 -16.63
N PRO A 36 2.91 18.16 -17.81
CA PRO A 36 2.40 17.69 -19.09
C PRO A 36 2.70 16.19 -19.29
N LEU A 37 1.77 15.48 -19.93
CA LEU A 37 1.89 14.05 -20.26
C LEU A 37 2.02 13.85 -21.78
N PRO A 38 3.22 14.07 -22.35
CA PRO A 38 3.45 13.88 -23.78
C PRO A 38 3.32 12.41 -24.16
N GLY A 39 2.72 12.14 -25.33
CA GLY A 39 2.44 10.78 -25.80
C GLY A 39 1.19 10.13 -25.18
N ALA A 40 0.39 10.87 -24.41
CA ALA A 40 -0.97 10.45 -24.06
C ALA A 40 -1.87 10.42 -25.30
N THR A 41 -2.94 9.64 -25.24
CA THR A 41 -3.94 9.53 -26.31
C THR A 41 -5.23 10.14 -25.85
N VAL A 42 -5.78 11.07 -26.62
CA VAL A 42 -7.13 11.60 -26.44
C VAL A 42 -8.01 11.04 -27.55
N GLU A 43 -9.11 10.40 -27.17
CA GLU A 43 -10.05 9.77 -28.09
C GLU A 43 -11.48 10.26 -27.88
N ALA A 44 -12.23 10.36 -28.96
CA ALA A 44 -13.67 10.53 -29.00
C ALA A 44 -14.31 9.32 -29.72
N THR A 45 -15.63 9.15 -29.59
CA THR A 45 -16.38 8.11 -30.33
C THR A 45 -15.86 6.69 -30.07
N ASN A 46 -15.52 6.37 -28.82
CA ASN A 46 -14.91 5.08 -28.45
C ASN A 46 -13.65 4.72 -29.28
N GLY A 47 -12.89 5.72 -29.75
CA GLY A 47 -11.63 5.52 -30.46
C GLY A 47 -11.68 5.74 -31.97
N ALA A 48 -12.82 6.09 -32.57
CA ALA A 48 -12.90 6.36 -34.00
C ALA A 48 -12.14 7.64 -34.40
N GLU A 49 -12.17 8.64 -33.52
CA GLU A 49 -11.41 9.89 -33.65
C GLU A 49 -10.41 9.93 -32.49
N SER A 50 -9.11 9.98 -32.78
CA SER A 50 -8.09 10.07 -31.73
C SER A 50 -6.90 10.92 -32.16
N THR A 51 -6.22 11.48 -31.17
CA THR A 51 -5.00 12.26 -31.35
C THR A 51 -4.00 11.93 -30.26
N THR A 52 -2.73 12.12 -30.57
CA THR A 52 -1.64 11.97 -29.61
C THR A 52 -1.28 13.34 -29.05
N VAL A 53 -1.05 13.39 -27.75
CA VAL A 53 -0.68 14.61 -27.02
C VAL A 53 0.77 14.98 -27.33
N ASP A 54 0.98 16.25 -27.65
CA ASP A 54 2.27 16.82 -28.03
C ASP A 54 3.25 16.90 -26.85
N ALA A 55 4.51 17.25 -27.15
CA ALA A 55 5.61 17.32 -26.18
C ALA A 55 5.34 18.30 -25.01
N ASP A 56 4.56 19.35 -25.26
CA ASP A 56 4.17 20.36 -24.27
C ASP A 56 2.90 19.97 -23.47
N GLY A 57 2.34 18.79 -23.74
CA GLY A 57 1.13 18.29 -23.10
C GLY A 57 -0.16 18.78 -23.76
N THR A 58 -0.10 19.53 -24.87
CA THR A 58 -1.29 20.02 -25.57
C THR A 58 -1.83 19.01 -26.58
N PHE A 59 -3.10 19.15 -26.95
CA PHE A 59 -3.73 18.35 -28.01
C PHE A 59 -4.74 19.18 -28.80
N SER A 60 -4.96 18.77 -30.04
CA SER A 60 -6.04 19.25 -30.90
C SER A 60 -6.70 18.04 -31.57
N LEU A 61 -8.01 17.88 -31.36
CA LEU A 61 -8.80 16.77 -31.90
C LEU A 61 -10.01 17.33 -32.65
N GLU A 62 -10.13 17.00 -33.93
CA GLU A 62 -11.35 17.26 -34.69
C GLU A 62 -12.35 16.15 -34.44
N VAL A 63 -13.55 16.51 -33.97
CA VAL A 63 -14.63 15.57 -33.67
C VAL A 63 -15.93 16.01 -34.28
N SER A 64 -16.84 15.07 -34.49
CA SER A 64 -18.20 15.39 -34.91
C SER A 64 -18.99 16.17 -33.84
N ARG A 65 -19.80 17.16 -34.25
CA ARG A 65 -20.53 18.07 -33.34
C ARG A 65 -21.53 17.39 -32.40
N TRP A 66 -22.05 16.22 -32.77
CA TRP A 66 -22.98 15.44 -31.94
C TRP A 66 -22.30 14.66 -30.80
N LEU A 67 -20.97 14.65 -30.74
CA LEU A 67 -20.22 13.93 -29.71
C LEU A 67 -20.01 14.79 -28.50
N ASN A 68 -20.41 14.24 -27.36
CA ASN A 68 -20.38 14.98 -26.09
C ASN A 68 -19.29 14.48 -25.14
N THR A 69 -18.48 13.48 -25.49
CA THR A 69 -17.46 12.94 -24.56
C THR A 69 -16.12 12.69 -25.24
N ALA A 70 -15.05 12.95 -24.50
CA ALA A 70 -13.67 12.64 -24.88
C ALA A 70 -12.97 11.94 -23.70
N THR A 71 -12.12 10.97 -24.00
CA THR A 71 -11.37 10.18 -23.02
C THR A 71 -9.88 10.31 -23.24
N ALA A 72 -9.15 10.71 -22.21
CA ALA A 72 -7.70 10.71 -22.22
C ALA A 72 -7.13 9.44 -21.56
N ARG A 73 -6.08 8.88 -22.14
CA ARG A 73 -5.35 7.69 -21.70
C ARG A 73 -3.85 7.93 -21.73
N TYR A 74 -3.16 7.40 -20.73
CA TYR A 74 -1.70 7.38 -20.68
C TYR A 74 -1.25 6.10 -19.97
N ALA A 75 -0.11 5.54 -20.39
CA ALA A 75 0.43 4.33 -19.79
C ALA A 75 0.64 4.52 -18.28
N GLY A 76 0.18 3.55 -17.47
CA GLY A 76 0.28 3.63 -16.01
C GLY A 76 -0.72 4.56 -15.31
N MET A 77 -1.58 5.28 -16.05
CA MET A 77 -2.57 6.22 -15.49
C MET A 77 -4.00 5.68 -15.62
N ARG A 78 -4.92 6.19 -14.79
CA ARG A 78 -6.35 5.95 -14.92
C ARG A 78 -6.89 6.80 -16.06
N LYS A 79 -7.62 6.18 -16.99
CA LYS A 79 -8.33 6.92 -18.05
C LYS A 79 -9.31 7.92 -17.44
N LYS A 80 -9.44 9.09 -18.05
CA LYS A 80 -10.39 10.12 -17.62
C LYS A 80 -11.26 10.52 -18.78
N THR A 81 -12.57 10.43 -18.59
CA THR A 81 -13.58 10.84 -19.55
C THR A 81 -14.18 12.15 -19.08
N LEU A 82 -14.23 13.14 -19.97
CA LEU A 82 -14.85 14.44 -19.74
C LEU A 82 -15.91 14.70 -20.81
N GLU A 83 -16.92 15.48 -20.45
CA GLU A 83 -17.84 16.02 -21.43
C GLU A 83 -17.14 17.11 -22.25
N VAL A 84 -17.35 17.10 -23.56
CA VAL A 84 -16.75 18.05 -24.48
C VAL A 84 -17.46 19.39 -24.33
N GLN A 85 -16.68 20.40 -23.97
CA GLN A 85 -17.15 21.77 -23.76
C GLN A 85 -16.60 22.70 -24.84
N ASP A 86 -17.25 23.84 -25.03
CA ASP A 86 -16.73 24.90 -25.89
C ASP A 86 -15.61 25.63 -25.14
N GLY A 87 -14.36 25.41 -25.55
CA GLY A 87 -13.16 25.98 -24.93
C GLY A 87 -12.05 24.96 -24.69
N ASP A 88 -10.97 25.40 -24.04
CA ASP A 88 -9.81 24.53 -23.75
C ASP A 88 -10.14 23.53 -22.63
N MET A 89 -9.91 22.25 -22.90
CA MET A 89 -10.15 21.16 -21.95
C MET A 89 -8.87 20.72 -21.25
N VAL A 90 -8.92 20.45 -19.94
CA VAL A 90 -7.74 19.93 -19.20
C VAL A 90 -8.02 18.55 -18.61
N PHE A 91 -7.40 17.52 -19.18
CA PHE A 91 -7.43 16.16 -18.65
C PHE A 91 -6.36 15.97 -17.58
N ARG A 92 -6.74 16.14 -16.31
CA ARG A 92 -5.90 15.76 -15.16
C ARG A 92 -6.00 14.26 -14.88
N LEU A 93 -4.98 13.49 -15.26
CA LEU A 93 -4.90 12.04 -15.04
C LEU A 93 -4.31 11.72 -13.66
N SER A 94 -4.72 10.59 -13.09
CA SER A 94 -4.18 10.08 -11.82
C SER A 94 -3.52 8.72 -12.03
N PRO A 95 -2.42 8.40 -11.32
CA PRO A 95 -1.78 7.09 -11.39
C PRO A 95 -2.78 5.95 -11.13
N LYS A 96 -2.65 4.86 -11.90
CA LYS A 96 -3.44 3.64 -11.70
C LYS A 96 -3.07 2.96 -10.38
N TYR A 97 -1.80 3.01 -10.03
CA TYR A 97 -1.25 2.52 -8.76
C TYR A 97 -0.73 3.74 -7.98
N GLU A 98 -1.31 4.00 -6.81
CA GLU A 98 -0.82 4.98 -5.85
C GLU A 98 -0.46 4.15 -4.61
N MET A 99 0.82 3.88 -4.47
CA MET A 99 1.40 3.08 -3.41
C MET A 99 2.31 3.98 -2.60
N ASP A 100 2.01 4.12 -1.32
CA ASP A 100 2.86 4.86 -0.40
C ASP A 100 3.78 3.84 0.29
N TRP A 101 5.10 3.99 0.12
CA TRP A 101 6.06 3.09 0.76
C TRP A 101 6.29 3.54 2.18
N PHE A 102 6.57 2.62 3.09
CA PHE A 102 6.86 2.98 4.48
C PHE A 102 7.96 2.12 5.08
N LEU A 103 8.60 2.69 6.10
CA LEU A 103 9.54 1.99 6.98
C LEU A 103 9.33 2.48 8.41
N ASN A 104 9.01 1.55 9.30
CA ASN A 104 8.86 1.76 10.73
C ASN A 104 9.98 1.05 11.51
N VAL A 105 10.47 1.71 12.55
CA VAL A 105 11.19 1.06 13.64
C VAL A 105 10.17 0.53 14.62
N VAL A 106 10.28 -0.74 14.97
CA VAL A 106 9.31 -1.45 15.82
C VAL A 106 10.03 -1.94 17.07
N SER A 107 9.42 -1.76 18.23
CA SER A 107 9.90 -2.32 19.49
C SER A 107 8.73 -2.90 20.27
N GLY A 108 9.00 -3.78 21.21
CA GLY A 108 7.92 -4.43 21.92
C GLY A 108 8.36 -5.23 23.13
N VAL A 109 7.36 -5.69 23.88
CA VAL A 109 7.54 -6.66 24.97
C VAL A 109 7.22 -8.04 24.41
N VAL A 110 8.04 -9.02 24.75
CA VAL A 110 7.85 -10.42 24.41
C VAL A 110 7.56 -11.18 25.68
N THR A 111 6.44 -11.90 25.71
CA THR A 111 6.10 -12.84 26.78
C THR A 111 6.42 -14.24 26.31
N MET A 112 7.27 -14.94 27.06
CA MET A 112 7.68 -16.31 26.79
C MET A 112 6.85 -17.29 27.58
N GLU A 113 6.69 -18.48 27.03
CA GLU A 113 6.11 -19.59 27.79
C GLU A 113 7.03 -20.02 28.94
N ARG A 114 6.42 -20.32 30.07
CA ARG A 114 7.11 -20.63 31.32
C ARG A 114 6.75 -22.03 31.79
N TYR A 115 7.77 -22.83 32.06
CA TYR A 115 7.62 -24.08 32.79
C TYR A 115 8.37 -23.96 34.13
N ALA A 116 7.62 -23.81 35.23
CA ALA A 116 8.24 -23.55 36.54
C ALA A 116 7.56 -24.31 37.69
N ARG A 117 8.39 -24.77 38.64
CA ARG A 117 7.96 -25.25 39.96
C ARG A 117 8.58 -24.35 41.04
N ASN A 118 7.76 -23.72 41.88
CA ASN A 118 8.18 -22.92 43.05
C ASN A 118 9.21 -21.79 42.78
N THR A 119 9.08 -20.98 41.72
CA THR A 119 10.06 -19.91 41.41
C THR A 119 9.44 -18.53 41.10
N ASN A 120 10.24 -17.46 41.10
CA ASN A 120 9.93 -16.12 40.59
C ASN A 120 10.74 -15.80 39.31
N VAL A 121 10.67 -16.65 38.27
CA VAL A 121 11.42 -16.43 37.01
C VAL A 121 10.74 -15.34 36.17
N PRO A 122 11.44 -14.26 35.75
CA PRO A 122 10.93 -13.34 34.74
C PRO A 122 10.82 -14.05 33.39
N ASN A 123 9.65 -14.01 32.75
CA ASN A 123 9.40 -14.58 31.42
C ASN A 123 9.14 -13.50 30.36
N THR A 124 9.56 -12.26 30.65
CA THR A 124 9.41 -11.13 29.76
C THR A 124 10.75 -10.65 29.26
N THR A 125 10.81 -10.31 27.97
CA THR A 125 11.97 -9.66 27.36
C THR A 125 11.49 -8.59 26.39
N TYR A 126 12.42 -7.91 25.73
CA TYR A 126 12.12 -6.87 24.76
C TYR A 126 12.53 -7.30 23.36
N SER A 127 11.78 -6.86 22.37
CA SER A 127 12.12 -6.99 20.95
C SER A 127 12.37 -5.63 20.33
N LEU A 128 13.25 -5.61 19.34
CA LEU A 128 13.51 -4.48 18.45
C LEU A 128 13.47 -5.00 17.02
N GLY A 129 13.14 -4.14 16.07
CA GLY A 129 13.00 -4.56 14.69
C GLY A 129 12.57 -3.48 13.73
N LEU A 130 12.28 -3.91 12.51
CA LEU A 130 11.85 -3.05 11.41
C LEU A 130 10.60 -3.64 10.75
N MET A 131 9.71 -2.77 10.30
CA MET A 131 8.56 -3.14 9.48
C MET A 131 8.52 -2.22 8.26
N GLY A 132 8.56 -2.80 7.07
CA GLY A 132 8.52 -2.04 5.83
C GLY A 132 7.51 -2.62 4.86
N GLY A 133 7.06 -1.82 3.90
CA GLY A 133 6.10 -2.27 2.91
C GLY A 133 5.54 -1.16 2.06
N PHE A 134 4.41 -1.44 1.43
CA PHE A 134 3.68 -0.50 0.60
C PHE A 134 2.19 -0.49 0.98
N LEU A 135 1.62 0.70 1.07
CA LEU A 135 0.23 0.96 1.43
C LEU A 135 -0.53 1.48 0.21
N GLY A 136 -1.35 0.63 -0.39
CA GLY A 136 -2.20 1.03 -1.51
C GLY A 136 -3.52 1.69 -1.08
N LYS A 137 -4.36 2.01 -2.09
CA LYS A 137 -5.72 2.52 -1.88
C LYS A 137 -6.63 1.53 -1.16
N ASN A 138 -6.53 0.24 -1.49
CA ASN A 138 -7.38 -0.80 -0.90
C ASN A 138 -6.58 -1.88 -0.18
N TRP A 139 -5.49 -2.31 -0.79
CA TRP A 139 -4.62 -3.38 -0.31
C TRP A 139 -3.16 -2.94 -0.43
N GLY A 140 -2.32 -3.49 0.42
CA GLY A 140 -0.88 -3.34 0.39
C GLY A 140 -0.21 -4.60 0.94
N GLY A 141 1.10 -4.52 1.11
CA GLY A 141 1.90 -5.60 1.66
C GLY A 141 2.87 -5.07 2.70
N TYR A 142 3.31 -5.94 3.60
CA TYR A 142 4.37 -5.63 4.56
C TYR A 142 5.27 -6.83 4.79
N THR A 143 6.48 -6.52 5.25
CA THR A 143 7.44 -7.43 5.84
C THR A 143 7.85 -6.84 7.19
N LYS A 144 7.95 -7.68 8.21
CA LYS A 144 8.42 -7.31 9.54
C LYS A 144 9.50 -8.27 10.00
N LEU A 145 10.47 -7.71 10.70
CA LEU A 145 11.63 -8.40 11.22
C LEU A 145 11.83 -7.98 12.67
N LEU A 146 11.78 -8.91 13.61
CA LEU A 146 11.95 -8.67 15.05
C LEU A 146 13.08 -9.54 15.62
N TRP A 147 13.89 -8.99 16.49
CA TRP A 147 14.95 -9.68 17.23
C TRP A 147 14.93 -9.27 18.70
N THR A 148 15.32 -10.21 19.56
CA THR A 148 15.48 -10.00 21.01
C THR A 148 16.95 -9.73 21.31
N PRO A 149 17.35 -8.51 21.70
CA PRO A 149 18.77 -8.15 21.84
C PRO A 149 19.44 -8.70 23.11
N ASN A 150 18.69 -9.17 24.11
CA ASN A 150 19.27 -9.72 25.34
C ASN A 150 19.57 -11.21 25.19
N SER A 151 20.86 -11.55 25.06
CA SER A 151 21.41 -12.92 24.91
C SER A 151 21.46 -13.73 26.21
N SER A 152 21.28 -13.09 27.37
CA SER A 152 21.50 -13.72 28.69
C SER A 152 20.37 -14.67 29.12
N PHE A 153 19.19 -14.55 28.48
CA PHE A 153 18.04 -15.43 28.69
C PHE A 153 17.73 -16.30 27.44
N ALA A 154 18.64 -16.28 26.47
CA ALA A 154 18.50 -16.89 25.14
C ALA A 154 19.90 -17.22 24.60
N SER A 155 20.55 -18.24 25.17
CA SER A 155 21.92 -18.64 24.82
C SER A 155 22.03 -19.34 23.45
N GLU A 156 21.41 -18.79 22.41
CA GLU A 156 21.73 -19.10 21.01
C GLU A 156 21.23 -17.97 20.09
N PRO A 157 21.98 -17.67 19.02
CA PRO A 157 21.94 -16.41 18.30
C PRO A 157 20.61 -16.21 17.57
N ALA A 158 19.97 -15.08 17.87
CA ALA A 158 19.12 -14.26 17.02
C ALA A 158 18.63 -14.91 15.71
N VAL A 159 17.73 -15.89 15.78
CA VAL A 159 16.84 -16.14 14.65
C VAL A 159 15.72 -15.12 14.76
N PRO A 160 15.72 -14.08 13.91
CA PRO A 160 14.71 -13.05 14.01
C PRO A 160 13.36 -13.64 13.64
N THR A 161 12.31 -13.19 14.31
CA THR A 161 10.95 -13.45 13.84
C THR A 161 10.73 -12.63 12.57
N VAL A 162 10.55 -13.33 11.46
CA VAL A 162 10.27 -12.74 10.14
C VAL A 162 8.79 -12.99 9.85
N THR A 163 8.02 -11.95 9.56
CA THR A 163 6.64 -12.08 9.09
C THR A 163 6.43 -11.31 7.81
N ILE A 164 5.64 -11.88 6.90
CA ILE A 164 5.19 -11.22 5.68
C ILE A 164 3.66 -11.28 5.63
N GLY A 165 3.03 -10.26 5.08
CA GLY A 165 1.58 -10.25 5.05
C GLY A 165 0.97 -9.16 4.20
N ALA A 166 -0.36 -9.14 4.24
CA ALA A 166 -1.17 -8.18 3.53
C ALA A 166 -1.64 -7.08 4.48
N THR A 167 -1.82 -5.88 3.92
CA THR A 167 -2.48 -4.77 4.60
C THR A 167 -3.78 -4.46 3.87
N LYS A 168 -4.84 -4.15 4.61
CA LYS A 168 -6.14 -3.72 4.11
C LYS A 168 -6.44 -2.33 4.64
N ARG A 169 -6.73 -1.39 3.74
CA ARG A 169 -7.22 -0.07 4.16
C ARG A 169 -8.62 -0.23 4.78
N VAL A 170 -8.75 0.16 6.04
CA VAL A 170 -10.02 0.16 6.79
C VAL A 170 -10.59 1.58 6.85
N PHE A 171 -9.73 2.56 7.14
CA PHE A 171 -10.04 3.99 7.09
C PHE A 171 -8.99 4.73 6.25
N SER A 172 -9.28 5.97 5.85
CA SER A 172 -8.32 6.81 5.11
C SER A 172 -6.96 6.93 5.83
N PHE A 173 -6.97 6.90 7.17
CA PHE A 173 -5.81 7.00 8.04
C PHE A 173 -5.35 5.66 8.65
N MET A 174 -6.02 4.53 8.38
CA MET A 174 -5.74 3.26 9.06
C MET A 174 -5.77 2.05 8.12
N HIS A 175 -4.74 1.23 8.21
CA HIS A 175 -4.63 -0.07 7.55
C HIS A 175 -4.53 -1.17 8.60
N ALA A 176 -5.45 -2.14 8.56
CA ALA A 176 -5.27 -3.38 9.31
C ALA A 176 -4.28 -4.27 8.55
N TYR A 177 -3.48 -5.06 9.26
CA TYR A 177 -2.56 -6.01 8.64
C TYR A 177 -2.66 -7.37 9.31
N ALA A 178 -2.47 -8.41 8.50
CA ALA A 178 -2.34 -9.78 8.96
C ALA A 178 -1.29 -10.51 8.11
N GLY A 179 -0.53 -11.40 8.73
CA GLY A 179 0.57 -12.08 8.08
C GLY A 179 0.99 -13.35 8.80
N ALA A 180 1.89 -14.06 8.15
CA ALA A 180 2.52 -15.26 8.69
C ALA A 180 4.01 -15.26 8.36
N GLY A 181 4.74 -16.13 9.03
CA GLY A 181 6.16 -16.33 8.79
C GLY A 181 6.77 -17.30 9.77
N TYR A 182 8.01 -17.03 10.14
CA TYR A 182 8.85 -17.95 10.87
C TYR A 182 9.54 -17.23 12.02
N GLY A 183 9.76 -17.96 13.12
CA GLY A 183 10.56 -17.51 14.23
C GLY A 183 10.98 -18.71 15.09
N LYS A 184 11.48 -18.41 16.28
CA LYS A 184 11.74 -19.42 17.30
C LYS A 184 10.88 -19.17 18.53
N VAL A 185 10.23 -20.22 19.01
CA VAL A 185 9.70 -20.25 20.37
C VAL A 185 10.87 -20.46 21.31
N ASN A 186 10.95 -19.65 22.34
CA ASN A 186 11.93 -19.76 23.42
C ASN A 186 11.18 -20.08 24.69
N VAL A 187 11.63 -21.09 25.41
CA VAL A 187 11.03 -21.53 26.66
C VAL A 187 12.04 -21.41 27.78
N VAL A 188 11.56 -20.91 28.92
CA VAL A 188 12.37 -20.78 30.13
C VAL A 188 11.87 -21.78 31.16
N TYR A 189 12.78 -22.65 31.60
CA TYR A 189 12.59 -23.57 32.71
C TYR A 189 13.26 -23.02 33.96
N GLY A 190 12.58 -23.10 35.10
CA GLY A 190 13.14 -22.72 36.38
C GLY A 190 12.61 -23.55 37.52
N GLU A 191 13.53 -24.05 38.35
CA GLU A 191 13.24 -24.85 39.53
C GLU A 191 13.97 -24.26 40.73
N THR A 192 13.31 -24.15 41.88
CA THR A 192 13.97 -23.76 43.13
C THR A 192 13.81 -24.89 44.13
N LEU A 193 14.94 -25.45 44.54
CA LEU A 193 15.02 -26.46 45.58
C LEU A 193 15.37 -25.79 46.92
N LYS A 194 14.57 -26.08 47.95
CA LYS A 194 14.92 -25.77 49.34
C LYS A 194 15.91 -26.82 49.83
N ILE A 195 17.07 -26.38 50.30
CA ILE A 195 18.05 -27.28 50.89
C ILE A 195 17.54 -27.67 52.28
N PRO A 196 17.25 -28.95 52.58
CA PRO A 196 16.54 -29.35 53.81
C PRO A 196 17.23 -28.98 55.13
N SER A 197 18.54 -28.66 55.08
CA SER A 197 19.40 -28.40 56.24
C SER A 197 19.87 -26.94 56.36
N SER A 198 19.36 -26.02 55.54
CA SER A 198 19.72 -24.60 55.55
C SER A 198 18.54 -23.74 55.07
N ASP A 199 18.47 -22.49 55.50
CA ASP A 199 17.51 -21.52 54.92
C ASP A 199 17.88 -21.07 53.50
N GLU A 200 18.89 -21.70 52.88
CA GLU A 200 19.33 -21.43 51.51
C GLU A 200 18.43 -22.14 50.47
N GLU A 201 18.06 -21.38 49.45
CA GLU A 201 17.33 -21.86 48.27
C GLU A 201 18.29 -21.91 47.07
N LEU A 202 18.33 -23.06 46.38
CA LEU A 202 19.10 -23.22 45.15
C LEU A 202 18.15 -23.11 43.95
N SER A 203 18.34 -22.08 43.12
CA SER A 203 17.56 -21.89 41.90
C SER A 203 18.35 -22.33 40.67
N TYR A 204 17.77 -23.26 39.90
CA TYR A 204 18.27 -23.72 38.60
C TYR A 204 17.43 -23.12 37.48
N TYR A 205 18.09 -22.63 36.43
CA TYR A 205 17.45 -22.05 35.24
C TYR A 205 18.01 -22.70 33.99
N ASP A 206 17.13 -23.07 33.07
CA ASP A 206 17.47 -23.63 31.77
C ASP A 206 16.61 -22.98 30.68
N SER A 207 17.12 -22.92 29.46
CA SER A 207 16.40 -22.34 28.32
C SER A 207 16.69 -23.09 27.05
N TRP A 208 15.66 -23.37 26.26
CA TRP A 208 15.79 -23.96 24.93
C TRP A 208 14.94 -23.21 23.90
N ASN A 209 15.29 -23.41 22.63
CA ASN A 209 14.58 -22.84 21.49
C ASN A 209 14.09 -23.93 20.53
N LYS A 210 13.00 -23.65 19.82
CA LYS A 210 12.45 -24.50 18.76
C LYS A 210 11.99 -23.67 17.59
N ASP A 211 12.11 -24.24 16.39
CA ASP A 211 11.59 -23.65 15.16
C ASP A 211 10.07 -23.59 15.19
N ALA A 212 9.52 -22.44 14.80
CA ALA A 212 8.12 -22.12 15.01
C ALA A 212 7.52 -21.29 13.88
N MET A 213 6.20 -21.40 13.72
CA MET A 213 5.43 -20.52 12.86
C MET A 213 5.14 -19.21 13.59
N ALA A 214 5.17 -18.10 12.87
CA ALA A 214 4.79 -16.79 13.39
C ALA A 214 3.51 -16.32 12.70
N PHE A 215 2.51 -15.91 13.46
CA PHE A 215 1.28 -15.29 12.98
C PHE A 215 1.21 -13.87 13.51
N ASP A 216 0.82 -12.93 12.65
CA ASP A 216 0.95 -11.51 12.94
C ASP A 216 -0.33 -10.77 12.63
N LEU A 217 -0.73 -9.86 13.52
CA LEU A 217 -1.97 -9.09 13.41
C LEU A 217 -1.76 -7.70 14.01
N GLY A 218 -2.25 -6.67 13.33
CA GLY A 218 -2.22 -5.32 13.89
C GLY A 218 -2.77 -4.25 12.98
N ALA A 219 -2.39 -3.00 13.27
CA ALA A 219 -2.78 -1.84 12.50
C ALA A 219 -1.61 -0.88 12.28
N ILE A 220 -1.60 -0.23 11.11
CA ILE A 220 -0.75 0.88 10.74
C ILE A 220 -1.63 2.13 10.62
N PHE A 221 -1.23 3.19 11.30
CA PHE A 221 -1.88 4.50 11.30
C PHE A 221 -1.04 5.51 10.52
N ARG A 222 -1.68 6.24 9.60
CA ARG A 222 -1.14 7.41 8.91
C ARG A 222 -1.40 8.65 9.76
N VAL A 223 -0.47 8.93 10.68
CA VAL A 223 -0.58 10.03 11.64
C VAL A 223 -0.47 11.39 10.95
N LYS A 224 0.46 11.50 9.99
CA LYS A 224 0.61 12.65 9.09
C LYS A 224 0.99 12.16 7.70
N LYS A 225 1.08 13.09 6.73
CA LYS A 225 1.41 12.79 5.33
C LYS A 225 2.57 11.79 5.18
N HIS A 226 3.65 12.02 5.94
CA HIS A 226 4.88 11.22 5.90
C HIS A 226 5.19 10.48 7.21
N ILE A 227 4.25 10.39 8.15
CA ILE A 227 4.49 9.73 9.45
C ILE A 227 3.51 8.58 9.61
N SER A 228 4.06 7.41 9.88
CA SER A 228 3.33 6.20 10.24
C SER A 228 3.60 5.80 11.68
N ALA A 229 2.59 5.22 12.33
CA ALA A 229 2.73 4.50 13.58
C ALA A 229 2.09 3.12 13.40
N ASN A 230 2.62 2.07 14.04
CA ASN A 230 1.99 0.75 14.03
C ASN A 230 1.88 0.20 15.45
N VAL A 231 0.87 -0.63 15.66
CA VAL A 231 0.73 -1.48 16.84
C VAL A 231 0.28 -2.86 16.39
N GLY A 232 0.73 -3.90 17.06
CA GLY A 232 0.26 -5.25 16.76
C GLY A 232 0.87 -6.33 17.63
N ILE A 233 0.31 -7.51 17.48
CA ILE A 233 0.68 -8.73 18.18
C ILE A 233 1.25 -9.74 17.19
N SER A 234 2.35 -10.39 17.57
CA SER A 234 2.83 -11.58 16.86
C SER A 234 2.80 -12.78 17.80
N TRP A 235 2.12 -13.84 17.36
CA TRP A 235 2.04 -15.12 18.05
C TRP A 235 3.00 -16.08 17.35
N VAL A 236 4.05 -16.49 18.04
CA VAL A 236 5.06 -17.43 17.53
C VAL A 236 4.85 -18.75 18.24
N THR A 237 4.60 -19.84 17.50
CA THR A 237 4.20 -21.13 18.08
C THR A 237 4.74 -22.32 17.28
N ASP A 238 5.12 -23.37 17.98
CA ASP A 238 5.36 -24.71 17.43
C ASP A 238 4.11 -25.62 17.59
N PHE A 239 2.96 -25.03 17.92
CA PHE A 239 1.66 -25.64 18.27
C PHE A 239 1.58 -26.36 19.61
N ASP A 240 2.71 -26.60 20.28
CA ASP A 240 2.75 -27.08 21.66
C ASP A 240 3.03 -25.93 22.64
N GLN A 241 3.84 -24.96 22.19
CA GLN A 241 4.35 -23.86 22.97
C GLN A 241 4.18 -22.53 22.21
N ALA A 242 4.12 -21.40 22.93
CA ALA A 242 3.84 -20.10 22.33
C ALA A 242 4.53 -18.91 23.00
N ASN A 243 5.08 -18.02 22.18
CA ASN A 243 5.57 -16.70 22.56
C ASN A 243 4.69 -15.61 21.94
N TYR A 244 4.43 -14.54 22.69
CA TYR A 244 3.65 -13.40 22.21
C TYR A 244 4.49 -12.13 22.21
N TYR A 245 4.49 -11.43 21.09
CA TYR A 245 5.20 -10.17 20.88
C TYR A 245 4.16 -9.06 20.80
N PHE A 246 4.11 -8.19 21.81
CA PHE A 246 3.30 -6.97 21.79
C PHE A 246 4.19 -5.83 21.33
N SER A 247 3.94 -5.34 20.12
CA SER A 247 4.84 -4.41 19.43
C SER A 247 4.16 -3.11 19.07
N ALA A 248 4.91 -2.02 19.17
CA ALA A 248 4.56 -0.70 18.70
C ALA A 248 5.74 -0.10 17.93
N GLY A 249 5.46 0.71 16.93
CA GLY A 249 6.50 1.31 16.10
C GLY A 249 6.08 2.63 15.49
N VAL A 250 7.09 3.37 15.04
CA VAL A 250 6.92 4.65 14.35
C VAL A 250 7.89 4.72 13.18
N GLY A 251 7.50 5.46 12.16
CA GLY A 251 8.27 5.49 10.93
C GLY A 251 7.86 6.55 9.95
N TYR A 252 8.43 6.42 8.76
CA TYR A 252 8.27 7.35 7.67
C TYR A 252 7.50 6.73 6.51
N VAL A 253 6.70 7.56 5.84
CA VAL A 253 6.00 7.20 4.61
C VAL A 253 6.53 8.07 3.47
N PHE A 254 7.05 7.41 2.43
CA PHE A 254 7.64 8.01 1.23
C PHE A 254 6.58 8.26 0.15
#